data_AF-A0A146FZH9-F1
#
_entry.id   AF-A0A146FZH9-F1
#
_cell.length_a   1.000
_cell.length_b   1.000
_cell.length_c   1.000
_cell.angle_alpha   90.00
_cell.angle_beta   90.00
_cell.angle_gamma   90.00
#
_symmetry.space_group_name_H-M   'P 1'
#
loop_
_entity.id
_entity.type
_entity.pdbx_description
1 polymer ?
#
loop_
_entity_poly.entity_id
_entity_poly.type
_entity_poly.pdbx_seq_one_letter_code
_entity_poly.pdbx_strand_id
1 'polypeptide(L)'
;MDPSSTIISALKDRELSINRDQIKSALVERKEGTELAKWLTEHLSTDTLLSQEELILYFQSRFTTDLSQSLIALVTIRYSKLEESGALQSLFTNPNLKATRPLVDDDLRRALETLNASTAAIQRQTKTLASQYESLNRSITSDDELGLRQNRDNARLRQKHTSERQNIAAASSDLAHALESELRGVSEQASADAKRILSSLTARFKEDDRLIANLERLASGIETSQQDENSAKIALERCTVLAQCLADEIRCRLDRLYLESIQAGLMIARTEPAPAENEPLAALEEELESLYPEIEILAEMSTKQQFAEPIIGELSSHHEELQNASHETLDYLTESLNDHGIAADSPLMAELLPTDRAIQLLSTSLHADSEFETSLANLDHQRKLSNLEDDLKGVQKGLEGLDMSVVHRRDRGQEKFVEMWGSKAVDD
;
A
#
# COMPACT_ATOMS: atom_id res chain seq x y z
N MET A 1 43.46 69.33 -44.41
CA MET A 1 43.06 70.69 -44.03
C MET A 1 42.32 70.58 -42.73
N ASP A 2 42.82 71.24 -41.68
CA ASP A 2 42.37 71.00 -40.31
C ASP A 2 40.95 71.60 -40.12
N PRO A 3 39.89 70.81 -39.89
CA PRO A 3 38.50 71.29 -39.93
C PRO A 3 38.22 72.37 -38.88
N SER A 4 38.90 72.29 -37.74
CA SER A 4 38.85 73.28 -36.67
C SER A 4 39.39 74.65 -37.12
N SER A 5 40.36 74.69 -38.06
CA SER A 5 40.93 75.95 -38.55
C SER A 5 39.98 76.70 -39.49
N THR A 6 39.27 75.97 -40.36
CA THR A 6 38.29 76.52 -41.31
C THR A 6 37.04 77.07 -40.61
N ILE A 7 36.59 76.40 -39.54
CA ILE A 7 35.48 76.86 -38.72
C ILE A 7 35.88 78.12 -37.93
N ILE A 8 37.11 78.16 -37.42
CA ILE A 8 37.62 79.33 -36.68
C ILE A 8 37.83 80.54 -37.60
N SER A 9 38.25 80.38 -38.85
CA SER A 9 38.34 81.49 -39.81
C SER A 9 36.95 82.02 -40.20
N ALA A 10 35.99 81.13 -40.50
CA ALA A 10 34.62 81.52 -40.85
C ALA A 10 33.89 82.25 -39.69
N LEU A 11 34.20 81.89 -38.44
CA LEU A 11 33.66 82.57 -37.25
C LEU A 11 34.39 83.87 -36.91
N LYS A 12 35.69 83.98 -37.23
CA LYS A 12 36.48 85.20 -37.06
C LYS A 12 36.11 86.30 -38.04
N ASP A 13 35.77 85.95 -39.29
CA ASP A 13 35.28 86.90 -40.31
C ASP A 13 33.96 87.59 -39.91
N ARG A 14 33.35 87.18 -38.79
CA ARG A 14 32.07 87.70 -38.27
C ARG A 14 32.16 88.29 -36.86
N GLU A 15 33.37 88.58 -36.36
CA GLU A 15 33.61 89.23 -35.05
C GLU A 15 32.97 88.54 -33.83
N LEU A 16 32.70 87.23 -33.89
CA LEU A 16 32.16 86.48 -32.75
C LEU A 16 33.31 86.02 -31.84
N SER A 17 33.39 86.56 -30.62
CA SER A 17 34.41 86.19 -29.62
C SER A 17 34.10 84.83 -29.00
N ILE A 18 34.68 83.75 -29.54
CA ILE A 18 34.45 82.38 -29.04
C ILE A 18 35.76 81.75 -28.55
N ASN A 19 35.63 80.97 -27.47
CA ASN A 19 36.74 80.37 -26.73
C ASN A 19 37.38 79.20 -27.51
N ARG A 20 38.62 79.40 -27.96
CA ARG A 20 39.33 78.53 -28.92
C ARG A 20 39.55 77.10 -28.43
N ASP A 21 39.59 76.90 -27.12
CA ASP A 21 39.96 75.60 -26.55
C ASP A 21 38.75 74.64 -26.46
N GLN A 22 37.53 75.16 -26.28
CA GLN A 22 36.32 74.33 -26.24
C GLN A 22 35.96 73.72 -27.60
N ILE A 23 36.17 74.47 -28.70
CA ILE A 23 35.89 73.98 -30.05
C ILE A 23 36.91 72.91 -30.45
N LYS A 24 38.18 73.07 -30.06
CA LYS A 24 39.21 72.07 -30.30
C LYS A 24 38.93 70.78 -29.54
N SER A 25 38.48 70.85 -28.29
CA SER A 25 38.10 69.66 -27.52
C SER A 25 36.87 68.95 -28.09
N ALA A 26 35.84 69.68 -28.53
CA ALA A 26 34.61 69.09 -29.06
C ALA A 26 34.79 68.39 -30.42
N LEU A 27 35.77 68.81 -31.24
CA LEU A 27 35.99 68.24 -32.58
C LEU A 27 37.02 67.10 -32.61
N VAL A 28 37.80 66.87 -31.54
CA VAL A 28 38.78 65.76 -31.51
C VAL A 28 38.12 64.39 -31.32
N GLU A 29 36.91 64.32 -30.74
CA GLU A 29 36.27 63.05 -30.37
C GLU A 29 35.26 62.49 -31.40
N ARG A 30 35.02 63.14 -32.55
CA ARG A 30 33.95 62.68 -33.46
C ARG A 30 34.28 62.84 -34.95
N LYS A 31 34.04 61.79 -35.74
CA LYS A 31 34.03 61.79 -37.23
C LYS A 31 33.09 62.85 -37.84
N GLU A 32 32.26 63.47 -37.03
CA GLU A 32 31.30 64.52 -37.38
C GLU A 32 31.97 65.89 -37.65
N GLY A 33 33.23 66.12 -37.25
CA GLY A 33 33.88 67.43 -37.46
C GLY A 33 34.01 67.83 -38.94
N THR A 34 34.21 66.86 -39.84
CA THR A 34 34.29 67.09 -41.30
C THR A 34 32.92 67.29 -41.94
N GLU A 35 31.89 66.59 -41.44
CA GLU A 35 30.50 66.75 -41.85
C GLU A 35 29.98 68.13 -41.41
N LEU A 36 30.29 68.54 -40.18
CA LEU A 36 29.93 69.86 -39.66
C LEU A 36 30.64 70.98 -40.42
N ALA A 37 31.92 70.78 -40.79
CA ALA A 37 32.65 71.74 -41.62
C ALA A 37 32.04 71.86 -43.03
N LYS A 38 31.67 70.74 -43.66
CA LYS A 38 30.94 70.74 -44.94
C LYS A 38 29.58 71.41 -44.81
N TRP A 39 28.82 71.08 -43.77
CA TRP A 39 27.53 71.67 -43.47
C TRP A 39 27.63 73.17 -43.27
N LEU A 40 28.62 73.65 -42.50
CA LEU A 40 28.89 75.07 -42.30
C LEU A 40 29.27 75.75 -43.63
N THR A 41 30.10 75.14 -44.47
CA THR A 41 30.42 75.75 -45.77
C THR A 41 29.23 75.78 -46.73
N GLU A 42 28.37 74.77 -46.71
CA GLU A 42 27.16 74.72 -47.56
C GLU A 42 26.06 75.67 -47.06
N HIS A 43 25.91 75.83 -45.75
CA HIS A 43 24.81 76.61 -45.15
C HIS A 43 25.20 78.02 -44.67
N LEU A 44 26.49 78.37 -44.61
CA LEU A 44 26.99 79.73 -44.36
C LEU A 44 27.70 80.34 -45.59
N SER A 45 27.33 79.91 -46.79
CA SER A 45 27.76 80.52 -48.05
C SER A 45 27.10 81.89 -48.26
N THR A 46 27.71 82.74 -49.07
CA THR A 46 27.23 84.11 -49.38
C THR A 46 25.82 84.14 -49.97
N ASP A 47 25.38 83.03 -50.57
CA ASP A 47 24.07 82.92 -51.23
C ASP A 47 22.95 82.43 -50.28
N THR A 48 23.28 81.92 -49.09
CA THR A 48 22.32 81.37 -48.10
C THR A 48 22.09 82.28 -46.89
N LEU A 49 22.71 83.46 -46.87
CA LEU A 49 22.58 84.41 -45.77
C LEU A 49 22.15 85.78 -46.26
N LEU A 50 21.18 86.36 -45.55
CA LEU A 50 20.70 87.72 -45.79
C LEU A 50 21.85 88.72 -45.69
N SER A 51 21.98 89.57 -46.71
CA SER A 51 22.85 90.76 -46.69
C SER A 51 22.51 91.64 -45.48
N GLN A 52 23.47 92.43 -44.98
CA GLN A 52 23.24 93.40 -43.90
C GLN A 52 22.05 94.34 -44.20
N GLU A 53 21.80 94.62 -45.48
CA GLU A 53 20.66 95.41 -45.95
C GLU A 53 19.33 94.64 -45.89
N GLU A 54 19.35 93.34 -46.15
CA GLU A 54 18.17 92.47 -46.07
C GLU A 54 17.83 92.11 -44.62
N LEU A 55 18.85 92.04 -43.75
CA LEU A 55 18.68 91.83 -42.32
C LEU A 55 18.01 93.06 -41.67
N ILE A 56 18.33 94.28 -42.12
CA ILE A 56 17.60 95.49 -41.73
C ILE A 56 16.12 95.41 -42.15
N LEU A 57 15.82 94.90 -43.35
CA LEU A 57 14.44 94.69 -43.80
C LEU A 57 13.70 93.61 -42.99
N TYR A 58 14.38 92.53 -42.62
CA TYR A 58 13.81 91.48 -41.78
C TYR A 58 13.57 91.96 -40.33
N PHE A 59 14.48 92.77 -39.77
CA PHE A 59 14.34 93.34 -38.42
C PHE A 59 13.27 94.42 -38.34
N GLN A 60 13.10 95.24 -39.40
CA GLN A 60 12.07 96.27 -39.44
C GLN A 60 10.65 95.68 -39.63
N SER A 61 10.54 94.49 -40.25
CA SER A 61 9.28 93.73 -40.42
C SER A 61 8.79 93.03 -39.13
N ARG A 62 9.65 92.86 -38.12
CA ARG A 62 9.28 92.16 -36.86
C ARG A 62 8.60 93.06 -35.82
N PHE A 63 8.62 94.38 -36.01
CA PHE A 63 8.06 95.35 -35.05
C PHE A 63 6.64 95.86 -35.40
N THR A 64 5.97 95.33 -36.43
CA THR A 64 4.61 95.73 -36.80
C THR A 64 3.64 94.55 -36.81
N THR A 65 2.52 94.71 -36.12
CA THR A 65 1.67 93.62 -35.60
C THR A 65 0.58 93.13 -36.57
N ASP A 66 0.72 93.33 -37.89
CA ASP A 66 -0.30 92.84 -38.83
C ASP A 66 0.30 92.33 -40.16
N LEU A 67 0.26 91.00 -40.35
CA LEU A 67 0.87 90.29 -41.49
C LEU A 67 0.22 90.67 -42.84
N SER A 68 -1.04 91.10 -42.79
CA SER A 68 -1.84 91.50 -43.96
C SER A 68 -1.30 92.80 -44.59
N GLN A 69 -1.03 93.83 -43.78
CA GLN A 69 -0.53 95.10 -44.28
C GLN A 69 0.94 95.03 -44.71
N SER A 70 1.73 94.13 -44.10
CA SER A 70 3.12 93.86 -44.49
C SER A 70 3.21 93.22 -45.89
N LEU A 71 2.38 92.23 -46.18
CA LEU A 71 2.30 91.63 -47.52
C LEU A 71 1.84 92.65 -48.56
N ILE A 72 0.85 93.48 -48.23
CA ILE A 72 0.39 94.55 -49.12
C ILE A 72 1.52 95.56 -49.37
N ALA A 73 2.21 96.04 -48.34
CA ALA A 73 3.32 96.99 -48.50
C ALA A 73 4.51 96.40 -49.29
N LEU A 74 4.88 95.14 -49.03
CA LEU A 74 5.92 94.44 -49.78
C LEU A 74 5.55 94.28 -51.26
N VAL A 75 4.30 93.94 -51.54
CA VAL A 75 3.79 93.85 -52.91
C VAL A 75 3.78 95.25 -53.53
N THR A 76 3.22 96.27 -52.89
CA THR A 76 3.16 97.63 -53.46
C THR A 76 4.55 98.22 -53.70
N ILE A 77 5.51 98.04 -52.79
CA ILE A 77 6.90 98.50 -52.94
C ILE A 77 7.63 97.73 -54.05
N ARG A 78 7.40 96.42 -54.16
CA ARG A 78 7.98 95.61 -55.24
C ARG A 78 7.37 95.95 -56.60
N TYR A 79 6.08 96.22 -56.65
CA TYR A 79 5.38 96.64 -57.87
C TYR A 79 5.85 98.02 -58.34
N SER A 80 5.99 99.02 -57.47
CA SER A 80 6.49 100.34 -57.86
C SER A 80 7.96 100.33 -58.29
N LYS A 81 8.83 99.50 -57.66
CA LYS A 81 10.23 99.34 -58.10
C LYS A 81 10.37 98.51 -59.39
N LEU A 82 9.44 97.60 -59.69
CA LEU A 82 9.38 96.89 -60.98
C LEU A 82 8.78 97.75 -62.11
N GLU A 83 7.91 98.71 -61.77
CA GLU A 83 7.36 99.70 -62.68
C GLU A 83 8.42 100.76 -63.05
N GLU A 84 9.21 101.22 -62.06
CA GLU A 84 10.35 102.12 -62.28
C GLU A 84 11.52 101.48 -63.05
N SER A 85 11.67 100.15 -63.00
CA SER A 85 12.72 99.41 -63.74
C SER A 85 12.30 98.91 -65.13
N GLY A 86 11.06 99.20 -65.58
CA GLY A 86 10.56 98.83 -66.91
C GLY A 86 10.47 97.32 -67.19
N ALA A 87 10.78 96.47 -66.22
CA ALA A 87 10.80 95.00 -66.35
C ALA A 87 9.40 94.37 -66.43
N LEU A 88 8.35 95.10 -66.06
CA LEU A 88 6.96 94.65 -66.19
C LEU A 88 6.51 94.59 -67.66
N GLN A 89 6.95 95.53 -68.51
CA GLN A 89 6.59 95.52 -69.94
C GLN A 89 7.26 94.36 -70.69
N SER A 90 8.45 93.91 -70.29
CA SER A 90 9.09 92.74 -70.91
C SER A 90 8.46 91.40 -70.49
N LEU A 91 7.79 91.33 -69.33
CA LEU A 91 7.09 90.13 -68.87
C LEU A 91 5.69 89.94 -69.52
N PHE A 92 4.93 91.02 -69.73
CA PHE A 92 3.64 90.94 -70.44
C PHE A 92 3.76 90.66 -71.94
N THR A 93 4.94 90.89 -72.51
CA THR A 93 5.20 90.63 -73.94
C THR A 93 5.54 89.15 -74.20
N ASN A 94 5.70 88.31 -73.17
CA ASN A 94 6.02 86.90 -73.32
C ASN A 94 4.77 86.04 -73.65
N PRO A 95 4.72 85.36 -74.81
CA PRO A 95 3.54 84.59 -75.25
C PRO A 95 3.33 83.26 -74.49
N ASN A 96 4.26 82.84 -73.62
CA ASN A 96 4.18 81.56 -72.90
C ASN A 96 3.29 81.55 -71.65
N LEU A 97 2.71 82.69 -71.25
CA LEU A 97 1.74 82.78 -70.14
C LEU A 97 0.29 82.45 -70.53
N LYS A 98 -0.02 82.30 -71.84
CA LYS A 98 -1.36 81.89 -72.30
C LYS A 98 -1.58 80.37 -72.34
N ALA A 99 -0.55 79.57 -72.09
CA ALA A 99 -0.61 78.10 -72.16
C ALA A 99 -0.97 77.41 -70.83
N THR A 100 -1.14 78.15 -69.74
CA THR A 100 -1.60 77.60 -68.45
C THR A 100 -3.08 77.95 -68.25
N ARG A 101 -3.93 76.92 -68.21
CA ARG A 101 -5.36 77.05 -67.90
C ARG A 101 -5.53 77.73 -66.53
N PRO A 102 -6.34 78.80 -66.40
CA PRO A 102 -6.61 79.41 -65.11
C PRO A 102 -7.37 78.42 -64.22
N LEU A 103 -6.89 78.25 -62.99
CA LEU A 103 -7.49 77.44 -61.93
C LEU A 103 -8.94 77.90 -61.69
N VAL A 104 -9.92 76.99 -61.85
CA VAL A 104 -11.36 77.30 -61.69
C VAL A 104 -11.78 77.07 -60.24
N ASP A 105 -12.36 78.09 -59.61
CA ASP A 105 -12.79 78.07 -58.20
C ASP A 105 -13.76 76.93 -57.85
N ASP A 106 -14.60 76.49 -58.79
CA ASP A 106 -15.54 75.39 -58.55
C ASP A 106 -14.85 74.01 -58.48
N ASP A 107 -13.74 73.81 -59.20
CA ASP A 107 -12.95 72.58 -59.09
C ASP A 107 -12.20 72.55 -57.74
N LEU A 108 -11.75 73.71 -57.25
CA LEU A 108 -11.21 73.86 -55.89
C LEU A 108 -12.28 73.56 -54.84
N ARG A 109 -13.51 74.08 -55.00
CA ARG A 109 -14.62 73.81 -54.07
C ARG A 109 -14.97 72.32 -54.02
N ARG A 110 -15.07 71.65 -55.18
CA ARG A 110 -15.32 70.20 -55.26
C ARG A 110 -14.18 69.38 -54.66
N ALA A 111 -12.93 69.78 -54.86
CA ALA A 111 -11.77 69.13 -54.23
C ALA A 111 -11.80 69.30 -52.70
N LEU A 112 -12.22 70.47 -52.21
CA LEU A 112 -12.34 70.76 -50.78
C LEU A 112 -13.50 69.96 -50.15
N GLU A 113 -14.64 69.85 -50.83
CA GLU A 113 -15.77 69.02 -50.40
C GLU A 113 -15.41 67.52 -50.36
N THR A 114 -14.73 67.00 -51.38
CA THR A 114 -14.28 65.59 -51.39
C THR A 114 -13.20 65.32 -50.34
N LEU A 115 -12.27 66.26 -50.12
CA LEU A 115 -11.27 66.19 -49.06
C LEU A 115 -11.91 66.25 -47.66
N ASN A 116 -12.92 67.10 -47.46
CA ASN A 116 -13.67 67.15 -46.20
C ASN A 116 -14.47 65.88 -45.96
N ALA A 117 -15.10 65.33 -47.00
CA ALA A 117 -15.82 64.06 -46.92
C ALA A 117 -14.87 62.90 -46.58
N SER A 118 -13.68 62.85 -47.19
CA SER A 118 -12.67 61.82 -46.88
C SER A 118 -12.09 62.01 -45.48
N THR A 119 -11.81 63.26 -45.06
CA THR A 119 -11.35 63.58 -43.71
C THR A 119 -12.39 63.16 -42.67
N ALA A 120 -13.68 63.43 -42.92
CA ALA A 120 -14.75 62.98 -42.03
C ALA A 120 -14.90 61.45 -42.00
N ALA A 121 -14.71 60.75 -43.12
CA ALA A 121 -14.72 59.30 -43.17
C ALA A 121 -13.54 58.68 -42.38
N ILE A 122 -12.34 59.23 -42.56
CA ILE A 122 -11.13 58.82 -41.81
C ILE A 122 -11.36 59.06 -40.31
N GLN A 123 -11.87 60.23 -39.91
CA GLN A 123 -12.19 60.51 -38.50
C GLN A 123 -13.19 59.51 -37.91
N ARG A 124 -14.22 59.09 -38.67
CA ARG A 124 -15.14 58.03 -38.22
C ARG A 124 -14.41 56.70 -38.03
N GLN A 125 -13.56 56.30 -38.98
CA GLN A 125 -12.78 55.08 -38.87
C GLN A 125 -11.79 55.12 -37.69
N THR A 126 -11.12 56.25 -37.46
CA THR A 126 -10.23 56.43 -36.29
C THR A 126 -11.01 56.31 -34.98
N LYS A 127 -12.23 56.87 -34.91
CA LYS A 127 -13.11 56.71 -33.74
C LYS A 127 -13.52 55.25 -33.51
N THR A 128 -13.88 54.53 -34.58
CA THR A 128 -14.21 53.10 -34.48
C THR A 128 -13.01 52.28 -34.03
N LEU A 129 -11.83 52.47 -34.64
CA LEU A 129 -10.60 51.78 -34.25
C LEU A 129 -10.20 52.09 -32.80
N ALA A 130 -10.34 53.35 -32.35
CA ALA A 130 -10.09 53.71 -30.97
C ALA A 130 -11.03 52.97 -30.00
N SER A 131 -12.33 52.88 -30.33
CA SER A 131 -13.29 52.14 -29.51
C SER A 131 -13.04 50.63 -29.50
N GLN A 132 -12.58 50.06 -30.62
CA GLN A 132 -12.21 48.65 -30.74
C GLN A 132 -10.94 48.35 -29.95
N TYR A 133 -9.93 49.22 -30.04
CA TYR A 133 -8.71 49.10 -29.25
C TYR A 133 -9.01 49.16 -27.76
N GLU A 134 -9.85 50.09 -27.32
CA GLU A 134 -10.24 50.17 -25.91
C GLU A 134 -11.00 48.92 -25.45
N SER A 135 -11.90 48.40 -26.28
CA SER A 135 -12.65 47.16 -25.97
C SER A 135 -11.74 45.93 -25.92
N LEU A 136 -10.80 45.80 -26.85
CA LEU A 136 -9.79 44.73 -26.85
C LEU A 136 -8.91 44.83 -25.62
N ASN A 137 -8.47 46.03 -25.24
CA ASN A 137 -7.64 46.25 -24.05
C ASN A 137 -8.40 45.88 -22.77
N ARG A 138 -9.70 46.21 -22.67
CA ARG A 138 -10.57 45.75 -21.57
C ARG A 138 -10.73 44.22 -21.55
N SER A 139 -10.81 43.57 -22.73
CA SER A 139 -10.88 42.11 -22.80
C SER A 139 -9.58 41.44 -22.36
N ILE A 140 -8.42 41.97 -22.78
CA ILE A 140 -7.11 41.44 -22.40
C ILE A 140 -6.90 41.56 -20.88
N THR A 141 -7.17 42.73 -20.30
CA THR A 141 -7.06 42.92 -18.84
C THR A 141 -8.01 42.00 -18.06
N SER A 142 -9.24 41.80 -18.54
CA SER A 142 -10.15 40.83 -17.93
C SER A 142 -9.66 39.39 -18.05
N ASP A 143 -9.06 39.00 -19.18
CA ASP A 143 -8.52 37.65 -19.39
C ASP A 143 -7.31 37.39 -18.49
N ASP A 144 -6.42 38.38 -18.35
CA ASP A 144 -5.30 38.34 -17.40
C ASP A 144 -5.78 38.16 -15.96
N GLU A 145 -6.81 38.90 -15.54
CA GLU A 145 -7.41 38.76 -14.22
C GLU A 145 -8.05 37.37 -14.00
N LEU A 146 -8.74 36.84 -15.01
CA LEU A 146 -9.32 35.50 -14.96
C LEU A 146 -8.23 34.43 -14.89
N GLY A 147 -7.16 34.56 -15.69
CA GLY A 147 -6.00 33.66 -15.64
C GLY A 147 -5.31 33.68 -14.28
N LEU A 148 -5.15 34.86 -13.67
CA LEU A 148 -4.61 34.99 -12.31
C LEU A 148 -5.50 34.33 -11.27
N ARG A 149 -6.83 34.49 -11.36
CA ARG A 149 -7.79 33.81 -10.47
C ARG A 149 -7.73 32.30 -10.62
N GLN A 150 -7.80 31.81 -11.86
CA GLN A 150 -7.70 30.39 -12.16
C GLN A 150 -6.38 29.78 -11.67
N ASN A 151 -5.25 30.48 -11.85
CA ASN A 151 -3.96 30.01 -11.36
C ASN A 151 -3.90 29.95 -9.83
N ARG A 152 -4.48 30.93 -9.13
CA ARG A 152 -4.59 30.91 -7.66
C ARG A 152 -5.45 29.74 -7.18
N ASP A 153 -6.58 29.49 -7.82
CA ASP A 153 -7.47 28.40 -7.44
C ASP A 153 -6.85 27.03 -7.74
N ASN A 154 -6.19 26.88 -8.90
CA ASN A 154 -5.41 25.68 -9.22
C ASN A 154 -4.26 25.45 -8.22
N ALA A 155 -3.54 26.49 -7.81
CA ALA A 155 -2.48 26.38 -6.81
C ALA A 155 -3.03 25.92 -5.45
N ARG A 156 -4.18 26.48 -5.02
CA ARG A 156 -4.88 26.06 -3.81
C ARG A 156 -5.34 24.60 -3.87
N LEU A 157 -5.91 24.18 -5.00
CA LEU A 157 -6.33 22.79 -5.21
C LEU A 157 -5.14 21.83 -5.17
N ARG A 158 -4.03 22.18 -5.84
CA ARG A 158 -2.79 21.38 -5.80
C ARG A 158 -2.26 21.27 -4.37
N GLN A 159 -2.19 22.38 -3.64
CA GLN A 159 -1.74 22.40 -2.25
C GLN A 159 -2.62 21.51 -1.37
N LYS A 160 -3.95 21.63 -1.50
CA LYS A 160 -4.91 20.79 -0.78
C LYS A 160 -4.68 19.31 -1.09
N HIS A 161 -4.62 18.92 -2.37
CA HIS A 161 -4.35 17.55 -2.77
C HIS A 161 -3.00 17.04 -2.24
N THR A 162 -1.94 17.85 -2.25
CA THR A 162 -0.64 17.43 -1.69
C THR A 162 -0.73 17.19 -0.19
N SER A 163 -1.43 18.06 0.56
CA SER A 163 -1.62 17.88 2.01
C SER A 163 -2.51 16.68 2.33
N GLU A 164 -3.58 16.46 1.56
CA GLU A 164 -4.46 15.29 1.74
C GLU A 164 -3.72 14.00 1.42
N ARG A 165 -2.91 13.95 0.36
CA ARG A 165 -2.07 12.78 0.06
C ARG A 165 -1.04 12.51 1.15
N GLN A 166 -0.43 13.55 1.70
CA GLN A 166 0.49 13.40 2.84
C GLN A 166 -0.23 12.90 4.09
N ASN A 167 -1.41 13.44 4.39
CA ASN A 167 -2.23 13.00 5.54
C ASN A 167 -2.69 11.55 5.38
N ILE A 168 -3.17 11.16 4.19
CA ILE A 168 -3.57 9.78 3.88
C ILE A 168 -2.36 8.84 3.97
N ALA A 169 -1.20 9.25 3.44
CA ALA A 169 0.02 8.45 3.54
C ALA A 169 0.48 8.27 4.99
N ALA A 170 0.41 9.33 5.81
CA ALA A 170 0.72 9.25 7.23
C ALA A 170 -0.26 8.33 7.97
N ALA A 171 -1.58 8.52 7.79
CA ALA A 171 -2.59 7.66 8.40
C ALA A 171 -2.48 6.19 7.96
N SER A 172 -2.15 5.94 6.69
CA SER A 172 -1.87 4.60 6.16
C SER A 172 -0.63 3.97 6.82
N SER A 173 0.44 4.74 6.98
CA SER A 173 1.65 4.28 7.69
C SER A 173 1.38 4.00 9.17
N ASP A 174 0.59 4.85 9.84
CA ASP A 174 0.22 4.68 11.25
C ASP A 174 -0.63 3.41 11.45
N LEU A 175 -1.62 3.18 10.57
CA LEU A 175 -2.42 1.96 10.58
C LEU A 175 -1.57 0.72 10.28
N ALA A 176 -0.64 0.79 9.32
CA ALA A 176 0.26 -0.30 9.01
C ALA A 176 1.16 -0.66 10.21
N HIS A 177 1.72 0.34 10.90
CA HIS A 177 2.50 0.13 12.11
C HIS A 177 1.67 -0.39 13.28
N ALA A 178 0.43 0.07 13.44
CA ALA A 178 -0.49 -0.45 14.45
C ALA A 178 -0.78 -1.94 14.20
N LEU A 179 -1.14 -2.30 12.96
CA LEU A 179 -1.38 -3.69 12.56
C LEU A 179 -0.12 -4.56 12.73
N GLU A 180 1.06 -4.07 12.36
CA GLU A 180 2.32 -4.78 12.53
C GLU A 180 2.62 -5.02 14.03
N SER A 181 2.36 -4.03 14.88
CA SER A 181 2.54 -4.16 16.32
C SER A 181 1.55 -5.14 16.93
N GLU A 182 0.28 -5.11 16.53
CA GLU A 182 -0.74 -6.08 16.96
C GLU A 182 -0.39 -7.50 16.49
N LEU A 183 -0.01 -7.67 15.22
CA LEU A 183 0.39 -8.96 14.67
C LEU A 183 1.63 -9.52 15.39
N ARG A 184 2.62 -8.67 15.67
CA ARG A 184 3.78 -9.06 16.48
C ARG A 184 3.37 -9.48 17.88
N GLY A 185 2.48 -8.73 18.54
CA GLY A 185 1.95 -9.08 19.86
C GLY A 185 1.21 -10.42 19.86
N VAL A 186 0.34 -10.66 18.89
CA VAL A 186 -0.37 -11.94 18.72
C VAL A 186 0.61 -13.08 18.42
N SER A 187 1.63 -12.84 17.60
CA SER A 187 2.67 -13.85 17.29
C SER A 187 3.52 -14.21 18.51
N GLU A 188 3.94 -13.21 19.29
CA GLU A 188 4.68 -13.42 20.54
C GLU A 188 3.82 -14.17 21.57
N GLN A 189 2.54 -13.81 21.69
CA GLN A 189 1.58 -14.51 22.55
C GLN A 189 1.39 -15.97 22.12
N ALA A 190 1.17 -16.23 20.83
CA ALA A 190 1.06 -17.59 20.30
C ALA A 190 2.35 -18.41 20.53
N SER A 191 3.53 -17.78 20.45
CA SER A 191 4.80 -18.44 20.79
C SER A 191 4.91 -18.76 22.28
N ALA A 192 4.44 -17.86 23.15
CA ALA A 192 4.40 -18.08 24.59
C ALA A 192 3.43 -19.20 24.96
N ASP A 193 2.23 -19.22 24.37
CA ASP A 193 1.22 -20.25 24.58
C ASP A 193 1.71 -21.61 24.06
N ALA A 194 2.35 -21.66 22.89
CA ALA A 194 2.97 -22.89 22.39
C ALA A 194 4.04 -23.44 23.35
N LYS A 195 4.91 -22.57 23.89
CA LYS A 195 5.91 -22.98 24.91
C LYS A 195 5.24 -23.47 26.19
N ARG A 196 4.16 -22.82 26.63
CA ARG A 196 3.37 -23.23 27.80
C ARG A 196 2.79 -24.63 27.59
N ILE A 197 2.14 -24.87 26.45
CA ILE A 197 1.57 -26.17 26.08
C ILE A 197 2.69 -27.23 26.05
N LEU A 198 3.81 -26.97 25.39
CA LEU A 198 4.93 -27.91 25.34
C LEU A 198 5.50 -28.21 26.73
N SER A 199 5.62 -27.21 27.61
CA SER A 199 6.09 -27.42 28.98
C SER A 199 5.11 -28.27 29.81
N SER A 200 3.80 -28.03 29.65
CA SER A 200 2.75 -28.82 30.29
C SER A 200 2.73 -30.27 29.78
N LEU A 201 2.83 -30.44 28.45
CA LEU A 201 2.89 -31.75 27.82
C LEU A 201 4.13 -32.54 28.27
N THR A 202 5.29 -31.88 28.35
CA THR A 202 6.54 -32.48 28.83
C THR A 202 6.44 -32.88 30.30
N ALA A 203 5.84 -32.03 31.15
CA ALA A 203 5.63 -32.37 32.56
C ALA A 203 4.70 -33.57 32.71
N ARG A 204 3.64 -33.65 31.88
CA ARG A 204 2.74 -34.81 31.86
C ARG A 204 3.42 -36.08 31.38
N PHE A 205 4.13 -36.05 30.26
CA PHE A 205 4.88 -37.22 29.79
C PHE A 205 5.87 -37.74 30.84
N LYS A 206 6.50 -36.86 31.61
CA LYS A 206 7.36 -37.28 32.73
C LYS A 206 6.60 -37.96 33.87
N GLU A 207 5.38 -37.51 34.16
CA GLU A 207 4.53 -38.18 35.15
C GLU A 207 4.05 -39.53 34.62
N ASP A 208 3.65 -39.61 33.36
CA ASP A 208 3.28 -40.87 32.70
C ASP A 208 4.45 -41.87 32.68
N ASP A 209 5.66 -41.42 32.32
CA ASP A 209 6.88 -42.24 32.37
C ASP A 209 7.13 -42.79 33.79
N ARG A 210 6.87 -41.97 34.82
CA ARG A 210 7.00 -42.38 36.22
C ARG A 210 5.94 -43.41 36.62
N LEU A 211 4.71 -43.26 36.16
CA LEU A 211 3.64 -44.23 36.38
C LEU A 211 3.95 -45.56 35.69
N ILE A 212 4.44 -45.52 34.44
CA ILE A 212 4.86 -46.72 33.70
C ILE A 212 6.03 -47.42 34.42
N ALA A 213 7.03 -46.68 34.89
CA ALA A 213 8.13 -47.25 35.67
C ALA A 213 7.64 -47.88 37.00
N ASN A 214 6.65 -47.28 37.65
CA ASN A 214 6.02 -47.87 38.84
C ASN A 214 5.25 -49.15 38.52
N LEU A 215 4.53 -49.19 37.40
CA LEU A 215 3.87 -50.40 36.93
C LEU A 215 4.87 -51.51 36.60
N GLU A 216 5.97 -51.19 35.92
CA GLU A 216 7.03 -52.16 35.59
C GLU A 216 7.64 -52.75 36.88
N ARG A 217 7.87 -51.90 37.89
CA ARG A 217 8.32 -52.34 39.22
C ARG A 217 7.30 -53.25 39.91
N LEU A 218 6.00 -52.97 39.80
CA LEU A 218 4.96 -53.83 40.37
C LEU A 218 4.81 -55.14 39.58
N ALA A 219 4.88 -55.10 38.25
CA ALA A 219 4.84 -56.27 37.38
C ALA A 219 5.99 -57.23 37.67
N SER A 220 7.21 -56.70 37.82
CA SER A 220 8.36 -57.50 38.26
C SER A 220 8.19 -58.08 39.67
N GLY A 221 7.50 -57.37 40.58
CA GLY A 221 7.09 -57.91 41.88
C GLY A 221 6.10 -59.07 41.78
N ILE A 222 5.16 -59.02 40.82
CA ILE A 222 4.22 -60.12 40.56
C ILE A 222 4.95 -61.34 39.97
N GLU A 223 5.96 -61.13 39.12
CA GLU A 223 6.81 -62.23 38.64
C GLU A 223 7.58 -62.93 39.77
N THR A 224 8.04 -62.18 40.78
CA THR A 224 8.61 -62.77 41.99
C THR A 224 7.58 -63.53 42.82
N SER A 225 6.32 -63.07 42.84
CA SER A 225 5.25 -63.79 43.52
C SER A 225 4.90 -65.16 42.88
N GLN A 226 5.05 -65.31 41.57
CA GLN A 226 4.96 -66.62 40.93
C GLN A 226 6.05 -67.58 41.45
N GLN A 227 7.22 -67.06 41.83
CA GLN A 227 8.25 -67.83 42.52
C GLN A 227 7.90 -68.11 43.98
N ASP A 228 7.19 -67.20 44.64
CA ASP A 228 6.68 -67.40 46.01
C ASP A 228 5.73 -68.60 46.09
N GLU A 229 4.83 -68.79 45.13
CA GLU A 229 3.98 -70.01 45.05
C GLU A 229 4.80 -71.31 44.93
N ASN A 230 5.87 -71.28 44.14
CA ASN A 230 6.75 -72.43 43.99
C ASN A 230 7.57 -72.66 45.27
N SER A 231 7.99 -71.58 45.94
CA SER A 231 8.70 -71.65 47.21
C SER A 231 7.81 -72.21 48.33
N ALA A 232 6.51 -71.88 48.35
CA ALA A 232 5.53 -72.44 49.27
C ALA A 232 5.34 -73.95 49.07
N LYS A 233 5.28 -74.42 47.82
CA LYS A 233 5.23 -75.86 47.49
C LYS A 233 6.49 -76.58 47.98
N ILE A 234 7.67 -76.01 47.69
CA ILE A 234 8.95 -76.56 48.14
C ILE A 234 9.03 -76.58 49.68
N ALA A 235 8.53 -75.55 50.36
CA ALA A 235 8.48 -75.51 51.82
C ALA A 235 7.58 -76.60 52.39
N LEU A 236 6.40 -76.82 51.79
CA LEU A 236 5.48 -77.89 52.20
C LEU A 236 6.11 -79.28 52.02
N GLU A 237 6.71 -79.55 50.86
CA GLU A 237 7.43 -80.80 50.58
C GLU A 237 8.59 -81.04 51.55
N ARG A 238 9.34 -79.99 51.90
CA ARG A 238 10.40 -80.10 52.91
C ARG A 238 9.85 -80.34 54.31
N CYS A 239 8.71 -79.76 54.66
CA CYS A 239 8.06 -79.97 55.97
C CYS A 239 7.49 -81.39 56.12
N THR A 240 7.02 -82.01 55.04
CA THR A 240 6.59 -83.42 55.08
C THR A 240 7.78 -84.36 55.24
N VAL A 241 8.88 -84.11 54.53
CA VAL A 241 10.13 -84.86 54.74
C VAL A 241 10.67 -84.68 56.16
N LEU A 242 10.62 -83.45 56.70
CA LEU A 242 10.99 -83.17 58.08
C LEU A 242 10.12 -83.95 59.08
N ALA A 243 8.80 -84.01 58.84
CA ALA A 243 7.87 -84.77 59.67
C ALA A 243 8.22 -86.26 59.68
N GLN A 244 8.51 -86.83 58.51
CA GLN A 244 8.93 -88.23 58.37
C GLN A 244 10.23 -88.50 59.14
N CYS A 245 11.25 -87.65 58.97
CA CYS A 245 12.52 -87.80 59.68
C CYS A 245 12.35 -87.68 61.20
N LEU A 246 11.50 -86.76 61.69
CA LEU A 246 11.21 -86.63 63.13
C LEU A 246 10.43 -87.83 63.68
N ALA A 247 9.45 -88.33 62.93
CA ALA A 247 8.71 -89.53 63.30
C ALA A 247 9.64 -90.74 63.36
N ASP A 248 10.50 -90.91 62.36
CA ASP A 248 11.49 -92.00 62.31
C ASP A 248 12.54 -91.87 63.43
N GLU A 249 12.99 -90.66 63.77
CA GLU A 249 13.89 -90.44 64.91
C GLU A 249 13.23 -90.87 66.23
N ILE A 250 11.97 -90.45 66.45
CA ILE A 250 11.21 -90.80 67.65
C ILE A 250 10.99 -92.32 67.71
N ARG A 251 10.61 -92.95 66.59
CA ARG A 251 10.47 -94.42 66.44
C ARG A 251 11.77 -95.14 66.80
N CYS A 252 12.89 -94.75 66.17
CA CYS A 252 14.20 -95.35 66.44
C CYS A 252 14.63 -95.17 67.90
N ARG A 253 14.28 -94.04 68.55
CA ARG A 253 14.56 -93.81 69.98
C ARG A 253 13.69 -94.70 70.88
N LEU A 254 12.42 -94.90 70.54
CA LEU A 254 11.50 -95.80 71.24
C LEU A 254 11.92 -97.26 71.09
N ASP A 255 12.22 -97.72 69.88
CA ASP A 255 12.73 -99.08 69.62
C ASP A 255 14.00 -99.37 70.43
N ARG A 256 14.91 -98.40 70.46
CA ARG A 256 16.13 -98.51 71.27
C ARG A 256 15.81 -98.63 72.76
N LEU A 257 14.94 -97.77 73.30
CA LEU A 257 14.56 -97.81 74.72
C LEU A 257 13.82 -99.09 75.07
N TYR A 258 12.96 -99.60 74.18
CA TYR A 258 12.27 -100.87 74.32
C TYR A 258 13.27 -102.02 74.43
N LEU A 259 14.23 -102.11 73.51
CA LEU A 259 15.29 -103.13 73.55
C LEU A 259 16.19 -103.01 74.79
N GLU A 260 16.55 -101.79 75.20
CA GLU A 260 17.30 -101.54 76.45
C GLU A 260 16.51 -101.99 77.69
N SER A 261 15.18 -101.79 77.71
CA SER A 261 14.31 -102.20 78.82
C SER A 261 14.16 -103.71 78.94
N ILE A 262 14.04 -104.42 77.81
CA ILE A 262 14.04 -105.89 77.76
C ILE A 262 15.38 -106.43 78.27
N GLN A 263 16.50 -105.84 77.83
CA GLN A 263 17.82 -106.26 78.26
C GLN A 263 18.05 -106.04 79.76
N ALA A 264 17.55 -104.92 80.32
CA ALA A 264 17.59 -104.63 81.75
C ALA A 264 16.69 -105.58 82.56
N GLY A 265 15.47 -105.88 82.08
CA GLY A 265 14.57 -106.86 82.70
C GLY A 265 15.16 -108.27 82.73
N LEU A 266 15.81 -108.69 81.63
CA LEU A 266 16.49 -109.99 81.52
C LEU A 266 17.70 -110.11 82.46
N MET A 267 18.36 -108.98 82.78
CA MET A 267 19.42 -108.91 83.79
C MET A 267 18.86 -109.06 85.22
N ILE A 268 17.64 -108.58 85.49
CA ILE A 268 16.97 -108.63 86.81
C ILE A 268 16.34 -110.02 87.06
N ALA A 269 15.69 -110.61 86.05
CA ALA A 269 15.03 -111.92 86.10
C ALA A 269 15.97 -113.13 86.32
N ARG A 270 17.29 -112.92 86.31
CA ARG A 270 18.28 -113.95 86.69
C ARG A 270 18.29 -114.29 88.19
N THR A 271 17.49 -113.62 89.03
CA THR A 271 17.55 -113.76 90.49
C THR A 271 16.39 -114.57 91.12
N GLU A 272 15.19 -114.65 90.52
CA GLU A 272 14.08 -115.48 91.06
C GLU A 272 13.15 -116.05 89.95
N PRO A 273 12.50 -117.22 90.15
CA PRO A 273 11.65 -117.83 89.12
C PRO A 273 10.13 -117.58 89.29
N ALA A 274 9.52 -117.19 88.15
CA ALA A 274 8.10 -117.28 87.73
C ALA A 274 7.15 -116.14 88.17
N PRO A 275 5.95 -115.96 87.55
CA PRO A 275 5.41 -116.43 86.26
C PRO A 275 4.89 -115.29 85.34
N ALA A 276 4.60 -115.61 84.06
CA ALA A 276 3.66 -114.91 83.17
C ALA A 276 3.90 -113.39 82.86
N GLU A 277 5.15 -112.96 82.65
CA GLU A 277 5.44 -111.60 82.13
C GLU A 277 5.05 -111.40 80.65
N ASN A 278 4.63 -112.46 79.94
CA ASN A 278 4.27 -112.38 78.53
C ASN A 278 2.97 -111.58 78.27
N GLU A 279 2.05 -111.56 79.22
CA GLU A 279 0.77 -110.84 79.09
C GLU A 279 0.96 -109.30 79.21
N PRO A 280 1.73 -108.76 80.18
CA PRO A 280 2.04 -107.33 80.19
C PRO A 280 3.00 -106.90 79.06
N LEU A 281 3.88 -107.78 78.56
CA LEU A 281 4.73 -107.49 77.40
C LEU A 281 3.93 -107.38 76.09
N ALA A 282 2.98 -108.29 75.87
CA ALA A 282 2.10 -108.25 74.70
C ALA A 282 1.18 -107.02 74.72
N ALA A 283 0.69 -106.62 75.90
CA ALA A 283 -0.07 -105.38 76.07
C ALA A 283 0.77 -104.14 75.73
N LEU A 284 2.04 -104.09 76.15
CA LEU A 284 2.94 -102.98 75.85
C LEU A 284 3.30 -102.91 74.36
N GLU A 285 3.47 -104.06 73.70
CA GLU A 285 3.69 -104.16 72.25
C GLU A 285 2.47 -103.63 71.47
N GLU A 286 1.25 -104.00 71.88
CA GLU A 286 0.01 -103.48 71.27
C GLU A 286 -0.15 -101.96 71.47
N GLU A 287 0.21 -101.45 72.66
CA GLU A 287 0.23 -100.00 72.93
C GLU A 287 1.28 -99.26 72.09
N LEU A 288 2.47 -99.84 71.87
CA LEU A 288 3.51 -99.29 70.99
C LEU A 288 3.08 -99.26 69.53
N GLU A 289 2.48 -100.34 69.02
CA GLU A 289 1.94 -100.41 67.66
C GLU A 289 0.81 -99.40 67.43
N SER A 290 0.02 -99.10 68.47
CA SER A 290 -0.97 -98.01 68.43
C SER A 290 -0.35 -96.61 68.48
N LEU A 291 0.80 -96.43 69.14
CA LEU A 291 1.47 -95.13 69.30
C LEU A 291 2.21 -94.70 68.03
N TYR A 292 2.73 -95.63 67.24
CA TYR A 292 3.49 -95.33 66.01
C TYR A 292 2.76 -94.52 64.93
N PRO A 293 1.48 -94.78 64.61
CA PRO A 293 0.73 -93.90 63.71
C PRO A 293 0.43 -92.53 64.36
N GLU A 294 0.26 -92.47 65.68
CA GLU A 294 0.03 -91.22 66.40
C GLU A 294 1.27 -90.31 66.37
N ILE A 295 2.47 -90.88 66.52
CA ILE A 295 3.74 -90.15 66.40
C ILE A 295 3.90 -89.52 65.01
N GLU A 296 3.50 -90.23 63.96
CA GLU A 296 3.57 -89.72 62.58
C GLU A 296 2.62 -88.53 62.37
N ILE A 297 1.39 -88.65 62.85
CA ILE A 297 0.40 -87.56 62.80
C ILE A 297 0.87 -86.36 63.63
N LEU A 298 1.40 -86.59 64.83
CA LEU A 298 1.87 -85.51 65.71
C LEU A 298 3.12 -84.83 65.16
N ALA A 299 4.04 -85.58 64.55
CA ALA A 299 5.19 -85.01 63.86
C ALA A 299 4.74 -84.14 62.68
N GLU A 300 3.79 -84.62 61.86
CA GLU A 300 3.23 -83.86 60.76
C GLU A 300 2.51 -82.59 61.23
N MET A 301 1.70 -82.66 62.28
CA MET A 301 1.01 -81.51 62.86
C MET A 301 2.00 -80.49 63.43
N SER A 302 3.05 -80.95 64.14
CA SER A 302 4.05 -80.08 64.73
C SER A 302 4.89 -79.36 63.67
N THR A 303 5.34 -80.05 62.61
CA THR A 303 6.15 -79.41 61.57
C THR A 303 5.31 -78.46 60.72
N LYS A 304 4.05 -78.81 60.44
CA LYS A 304 3.11 -77.90 59.76
C LYS A 304 2.90 -76.61 60.55
N GLN A 305 2.62 -76.74 61.85
CA GLN A 305 2.34 -75.58 62.69
C GLN A 305 3.57 -74.69 62.93
N GLN A 306 4.77 -75.29 63.09
CA GLN A 306 5.98 -74.52 63.37
C GLN A 306 6.62 -73.88 62.14
N PHE A 307 6.49 -74.51 60.97
CA PHE A 307 7.23 -74.08 59.77
C PHE A 307 6.33 -73.82 58.58
N ALA A 308 5.44 -74.73 58.21
CA ALA A 308 4.66 -74.60 56.98
C ALA A 308 3.65 -73.44 57.04
N GLU A 309 2.84 -73.37 58.10
CA GLU A 309 1.84 -72.31 58.30
C GLU A 309 2.44 -70.89 58.32
N PRO A 310 3.49 -70.58 59.11
CA PRO A 310 4.06 -69.23 59.12
C PRO A 310 4.71 -68.85 57.79
N ILE A 311 5.42 -69.78 57.12
CA ILE A 311 6.05 -69.51 55.82
C ILE A 311 4.99 -69.20 54.76
N ILE A 312 3.92 -70.00 54.70
CA ILE A 312 2.81 -69.78 53.75
C ILE A 312 2.06 -68.48 54.10
N GLY A 313 1.86 -68.19 55.38
CA GLY A 313 1.22 -66.96 55.84
C GLY A 313 1.98 -65.70 55.44
N GLU A 314 3.31 -65.69 55.57
CA GLU A 314 4.13 -64.52 55.21
C GLU A 314 4.21 -64.34 53.69
N LEU A 315 4.35 -65.43 52.91
CA LEU A 315 4.33 -65.39 51.45
C LEU A 315 2.96 -64.93 50.90
N SER A 316 1.85 -65.40 51.48
CA SER A 316 0.50 -64.97 51.09
C SER A 316 0.23 -63.52 51.46
N SER A 317 0.66 -63.07 52.65
CA SER A 317 0.57 -61.65 53.03
C SER A 317 1.34 -60.75 52.07
N HIS A 318 2.56 -61.13 51.68
CA HIS A 318 3.36 -60.36 50.72
C HIS A 318 2.73 -60.34 49.32
N HIS A 319 2.14 -61.47 48.88
CA HIS A 319 1.39 -61.54 47.64
C HIS A 319 0.15 -60.62 47.65
N GLU A 320 -0.64 -60.67 48.72
CA GLU A 320 -1.83 -59.83 48.89
C GLU A 320 -1.47 -58.34 48.92
N GLU A 321 -0.39 -57.95 49.60
CA GLU A 321 0.12 -56.56 49.61
C GLU A 321 0.54 -56.08 48.21
N LEU A 322 1.30 -56.88 47.47
CA LEU A 322 1.70 -56.57 46.09
C LEU A 322 0.48 -56.48 45.15
N GLN A 323 -0.48 -57.39 45.30
CA GLN A 323 -1.69 -57.40 44.48
C GLN A 323 -2.58 -56.18 44.79
N ASN A 324 -2.74 -55.82 46.06
CA ASN A 324 -3.48 -54.63 46.48
C ASN A 324 -2.80 -53.36 45.95
N ALA A 325 -1.47 -53.23 46.09
CA ALA A 325 -0.73 -52.09 45.54
C ALA A 325 -0.85 -52.00 44.01
N SER A 326 -0.83 -53.14 43.31
CA SER A 326 -1.08 -53.20 41.86
C SER A 326 -2.48 -52.70 41.51
N HIS A 327 -3.51 -53.20 42.19
CA HIS A 327 -4.89 -52.74 41.99
C HIS A 327 -5.05 -51.24 42.25
N GLU A 328 -4.49 -50.71 43.33
CA GLU A 328 -4.51 -49.27 43.61
C GLU A 328 -3.87 -48.45 42.48
N THR A 329 -2.75 -48.92 41.93
CA THR A 329 -2.12 -48.23 40.78
C THR A 329 -2.94 -48.32 39.49
N LEU A 330 -3.60 -49.45 39.23
CA LEU A 330 -4.49 -49.60 38.08
C LEU A 330 -5.75 -48.75 38.23
N ASP A 331 -6.33 -48.66 39.43
CA ASP A 331 -7.47 -47.80 39.73
C ASP A 331 -7.08 -46.34 39.53
N TYR A 332 -5.92 -45.91 40.02
CA TYR A 332 -5.38 -44.57 39.78
C TYR A 332 -5.15 -44.30 38.29
N LEU A 333 -4.67 -45.27 37.50
CA LEU A 333 -4.54 -45.13 36.05
C LEU A 333 -5.89 -45.03 35.35
N THR A 334 -6.89 -45.75 35.82
CA THR A 334 -8.24 -45.74 35.25
C THR A 334 -8.92 -44.40 35.53
N GLU A 335 -8.78 -43.89 36.76
CA GLU A 335 -9.24 -42.56 37.16
C GLU A 335 -8.50 -41.47 36.40
N SER A 336 -7.18 -41.57 36.30
CA SER A 336 -6.34 -40.68 35.49
C SER A 336 -6.77 -40.71 34.03
N LEU A 337 -6.92 -41.87 33.38
CA LEU A 337 -7.39 -41.98 31.99
C LEU A 337 -8.79 -41.39 31.79
N ASN A 338 -9.67 -41.51 32.77
CA ASN A 338 -10.98 -40.88 32.74
C ASN A 338 -10.88 -39.36 32.84
N ASP A 339 -10.03 -38.85 33.72
CA ASP A 339 -9.67 -37.43 33.78
C ASP A 339 -9.05 -36.95 32.46
N HIS A 340 -8.24 -37.78 31.79
CA HIS A 340 -7.70 -37.50 30.45
C HIS A 340 -8.78 -37.49 29.36
N GLY A 341 -9.77 -38.38 29.42
CA GLY A 341 -10.90 -38.36 28.49
C GLY A 341 -11.70 -37.06 28.59
N ILE A 342 -11.86 -36.53 29.80
CA ILE A 342 -12.57 -35.27 30.06
C ILE A 342 -11.68 -34.04 29.78
N ALA A 343 -10.38 -34.13 30.08
CA ALA A 343 -9.42 -33.04 29.98
C ALA A 343 -8.58 -33.03 28.69
N ALA A 344 -8.76 -33.95 27.74
CA ALA A 344 -8.19 -33.82 26.40
C ALA A 344 -9.10 -32.93 25.53
N ASP A 345 -10.42 -33.06 25.67
CA ASP A 345 -11.39 -32.25 24.94
C ASP A 345 -11.40 -30.79 25.42
N SER A 346 -11.22 -30.54 26.72
CA SER A 346 -11.38 -29.19 27.29
C SER A 346 -10.27 -28.17 26.96
N PRO A 347 -8.96 -28.44 27.12
CA PRO A 347 -7.90 -27.49 26.85
C PRO A 347 -7.62 -27.35 25.35
N LEU A 348 -7.78 -28.41 24.55
CA LEU A 348 -7.61 -28.33 23.10
C LEU A 348 -8.74 -27.47 22.49
N MET A 349 -9.98 -27.62 22.96
CA MET A 349 -11.07 -26.71 22.60
C MET A 349 -10.87 -25.29 23.13
N ALA A 350 -10.35 -25.11 24.35
CA ALA A 350 -10.11 -23.79 24.94
C ALA A 350 -8.97 -23.02 24.26
N GLU A 351 -7.95 -23.72 23.74
CA GLU A 351 -6.83 -23.14 22.99
C GLU A 351 -7.13 -22.98 21.49
N LEU A 352 -8.02 -23.82 20.92
CA LEU A 352 -8.53 -23.65 19.55
C LEU A 352 -9.61 -22.56 19.43
N LEU A 353 -10.37 -22.29 20.49
CA LEU A 353 -11.43 -21.27 20.45
C LEU A 353 -10.94 -19.85 20.07
N PRO A 354 -9.83 -19.35 20.65
CA PRO A 354 -9.29 -18.02 20.32
C PRO A 354 -8.73 -17.99 18.89
N THR A 355 -8.12 -19.07 18.43
CA THR A 355 -7.57 -19.15 17.07
C THR A 355 -8.70 -19.25 16.03
N ASP A 356 -9.74 -20.06 16.27
CA ASP A 356 -10.95 -20.10 15.43
C ASP A 356 -11.67 -18.75 15.41
N ARG A 357 -11.77 -18.06 16.55
CA ARG A 357 -12.32 -16.70 16.60
C ARG A 357 -11.46 -15.71 15.83
N ALA A 358 -10.14 -15.78 15.93
CA ALA A 358 -9.24 -14.92 15.17
C ALA A 358 -9.33 -15.20 13.66
N ILE A 359 -9.43 -16.47 13.25
CA ILE A 359 -9.65 -16.87 11.85
C ILE A 359 -11.01 -16.36 11.35
N GLN A 360 -12.07 -16.48 12.16
CA GLN A 360 -13.37 -15.93 11.82
C GLN A 360 -13.34 -14.40 11.71
N LEU A 361 -12.70 -13.70 12.65
CA LEU A 361 -12.58 -12.24 12.61
C LEU A 361 -11.78 -11.77 11.39
N LEU A 362 -10.64 -12.41 11.11
CA LEU A 362 -9.84 -12.13 9.91
C LEU A 362 -10.63 -12.42 8.63
N SER A 363 -11.37 -13.55 8.58
CA SER A 363 -12.25 -13.88 7.46
C SER A 363 -13.33 -12.81 7.30
N THR A 364 -14.03 -12.43 8.37
CA THR A 364 -15.07 -11.40 8.33
C THR A 364 -14.51 -10.04 7.93
N SER A 365 -13.33 -9.63 8.42
CA SER A 365 -12.70 -8.36 8.04
C SER A 365 -12.21 -8.37 6.59
N LEU A 366 -11.69 -9.50 6.12
CA LEU A 366 -11.29 -9.66 4.71
C LEU A 366 -12.50 -9.64 3.76
N HIS A 367 -13.65 -10.14 4.22
CA HIS A 367 -14.88 -10.17 3.44
C HIS A 367 -15.73 -8.89 3.61
N ALA A 368 -15.55 -8.11 4.68
CA ALA A 368 -16.34 -6.91 4.96
C ALA A 368 -16.07 -5.77 3.97
N ASP A 369 -14.86 -5.68 3.41
CA ASP A 369 -14.52 -4.72 2.35
C ASP A 369 -14.63 -5.30 0.92
N SER A 370 -15.03 -6.57 0.79
CA SER A 370 -15.18 -7.25 -0.50
C SER A 370 -16.61 -7.12 -1.04
N GLU A 371 -17.07 -5.89 -1.30
CA GLU A 371 -18.18 -5.66 -2.26
C GLU A 371 -17.76 -6.00 -3.71
N PHE A 372 -16.49 -6.35 -3.92
CA PHE A 372 -16.02 -6.97 -5.16
C PHE A 372 -16.28 -8.48 -5.08
N GLU A 373 -17.45 -8.92 -5.56
CA GLU A 373 -17.59 -10.32 -5.99
C GLU A 373 -16.40 -10.67 -6.88
N THR A 374 -15.70 -11.77 -6.61
CA THR A 374 -14.66 -12.32 -7.47
C THR A 374 -15.28 -12.83 -8.76
N SER A 375 -15.75 -11.91 -9.59
CA SER A 375 -16.15 -12.15 -10.96
C SER A 375 -15.08 -11.54 -11.85
N LEU A 376 -14.46 -12.37 -12.69
CA LEU A 376 -13.53 -11.94 -13.73
C LEU A 376 -14.17 -11.01 -14.77
N ALA A 377 -15.49 -10.81 -14.71
CA ALA A 377 -16.20 -9.85 -15.54
C ALA A 377 -16.23 -8.48 -14.83
N ASN A 378 -15.47 -7.53 -15.37
CA ASN A 378 -15.55 -6.13 -14.99
C ASN A 378 -17.00 -5.64 -15.08
N LEU A 379 -17.56 -5.20 -13.95
CA LEU A 379 -18.96 -4.74 -13.83
C LEU A 379 -19.31 -3.64 -14.84
N ASP A 380 -18.32 -2.83 -15.25
CA ASP A 380 -18.49 -1.82 -16.29
C ASP A 380 -18.64 -2.43 -17.69
N HIS A 381 -17.98 -3.56 -17.97
CA HIS A 381 -18.18 -4.27 -19.24
C HIS A 381 -19.55 -4.95 -19.29
N GLN A 382 -20.03 -5.46 -18.16
CA GLN A 382 -21.36 -6.06 -18.08
C GLN A 382 -22.47 -5.02 -18.27
N ARG A 383 -22.34 -3.84 -17.63
CA ARG A 383 -23.25 -2.69 -17.88
C ARG A 383 -23.23 -2.23 -19.34
N LYS A 384 -22.05 -2.16 -19.96
CA LYS A 384 -21.92 -1.79 -21.39
C LYS A 384 -22.54 -2.85 -22.32
N LEU A 385 -22.42 -4.13 -21.98
CA LEU A 385 -23.05 -5.22 -22.73
C LEU A 385 -24.58 -5.17 -22.60
N SER A 386 -25.12 -4.93 -21.41
CA SER A 386 -26.56 -4.75 -21.21
C SER A 386 -27.10 -3.57 -22.02
N ASN A 387 -26.41 -2.43 -22.01
CA ASN A 387 -26.82 -1.27 -22.81
C ASN A 387 -26.79 -1.57 -24.33
N LEU A 388 -25.75 -2.27 -24.81
CA LEU A 388 -25.66 -2.70 -26.21
C LEU A 388 -26.76 -3.69 -26.58
N GLU A 389 -27.15 -4.57 -25.66
CA GLU A 389 -28.24 -5.52 -25.87
C GLU A 389 -29.59 -4.79 -25.98
N ASP A 390 -29.81 -3.77 -25.15
CA ASP A 390 -31.01 -2.94 -25.21
C ASP A 390 -31.06 -2.10 -26.51
N ASP A 391 -29.93 -1.54 -26.94
CA ASP A 391 -29.80 -0.84 -28.22
C ASP A 391 -30.08 -1.78 -29.41
N LEU A 392 -29.54 -3.00 -29.38
CA LEU A 392 -29.80 -4.03 -30.41
C LEU A 392 -31.26 -4.44 -30.46
N LYS A 393 -31.92 -4.61 -29.29
CA LYS A 393 -33.37 -4.86 -29.23
C LYS A 393 -34.16 -3.69 -29.82
N GLY A 394 -33.72 -2.46 -29.58
CA GLY A 394 -34.29 -1.26 -30.19
C GLY A 394 -34.20 -1.26 -31.71
N VAL A 395 -33.01 -1.57 -32.25
CA VAL A 395 -32.77 -1.67 -33.70
C VAL A 395 -33.56 -2.83 -34.32
N GLN A 396 -33.60 -4.00 -33.67
CA GLN A 396 -34.37 -5.15 -34.14
C GLN A 396 -35.87 -4.82 -34.21
N LYS A 397 -36.40 -4.15 -33.19
CA LYS A 397 -37.79 -3.70 -33.17
C LYS A 397 -38.07 -2.63 -34.24
N GLY A 398 -37.09 -1.77 -34.53
CA GLY A 398 -37.14 -0.82 -35.64
C GLY A 398 -37.13 -1.52 -37.01
N LEU A 399 -36.39 -2.61 -37.15
CA LEU A 399 -36.34 -3.44 -38.36
C LEU A 399 -37.64 -4.22 -38.58
N GLU A 400 -38.24 -4.77 -37.52
CA GLU A 400 -39.56 -5.40 -37.58
C GLU A 400 -40.69 -4.40 -37.89
N GLY A 401 -40.52 -3.13 -37.49
CA GLY A 401 -41.44 -2.04 -37.81
C GLY A 401 -41.27 -1.45 -39.22
N LEU A 402 -40.21 -1.81 -39.94
CA LEU A 402 -39.98 -1.38 -41.31
C LEU A 402 -40.77 -2.28 -42.28
N ASP A 403 -41.82 -1.71 -42.87
CA ASP A 403 -42.60 -2.38 -43.90
C ASP A 403 -41.76 -2.55 -45.18
N MET A 404 -41.16 -3.74 -45.33
CA MET A 404 -40.32 -4.14 -46.49
C MET A 404 -41.05 -4.07 -47.84
N SER A 405 -42.38 -3.88 -47.83
CA SER A 405 -43.18 -3.65 -49.04
C SER A 405 -42.98 -2.25 -49.65
N VAL A 406 -42.43 -1.29 -48.90
CA VAL A 406 -42.08 0.05 -49.44
C VAL A 406 -40.90 -0.02 -50.40
N VAL A 407 -39.94 -0.93 -50.17
CA VAL A 407 -38.79 -1.15 -51.07
C VAL A 407 -39.23 -1.89 -52.35
N HIS A 408 -40.30 -2.68 -52.28
CA HIS A 408 -40.86 -3.41 -53.42
C HIS A 408 -41.97 -2.67 -54.17
N ARG A 409 -42.40 -1.50 -53.68
CA ARG A 409 -43.35 -0.65 -54.41
C ARG A 409 -42.61 -0.06 -55.61
N ARG A 410 -42.82 -0.64 -56.79
CA ARG A 410 -42.46 -0.04 -58.08
C ARG A 410 -42.91 1.41 -58.09
N ASP A 411 -41.95 2.32 -58.19
CA ASP A 411 -42.21 3.74 -58.25
C ASP A 411 -42.95 4.05 -59.56
N ARG A 412 -44.17 4.59 -59.48
CA ARG A 412 -44.96 5.02 -60.66
C ARG A 412 -44.21 6.07 -61.50
N GLY A 413 -43.19 6.72 -60.94
CA GLY A 413 -42.29 7.62 -61.67
C GLY A 413 -41.37 6.90 -62.66
N GLN A 414 -40.94 5.65 -62.37
CA GLN A 414 -40.07 4.89 -63.28
C GLN A 414 -40.79 4.45 -64.56
N GLU A 415 -42.07 4.08 -64.49
CA GLU A 415 -42.84 3.73 -65.70
C GLU A 415 -43.03 4.94 -66.63
N LYS A 416 -43.31 6.12 -66.08
CA LYS A 416 -43.39 7.37 -66.87
C LYS A 416 -42.04 7.76 -67.47
N PHE A 417 -40.94 7.47 -66.77
CA PHE A 417 -39.60 7.72 -67.28
C PHE A 417 -39.24 6.75 -68.41
N VAL A 418 -39.62 5.48 -68.31
CA VAL A 418 -39.42 4.47 -69.37
C VAL A 418 -40.33 4.74 -70.58
N GLU A 419 -41.57 5.19 -70.39
CA GLU A 419 -42.44 5.61 -71.52
C GLU A 419 -41.89 6.83 -72.26
N MET A 420 -41.39 7.85 -71.55
CA MET A 420 -40.79 9.03 -72.21
C MET A 420 -39.53 8.71 -73.01
N TRP A 421 -38.75 7.70 -72.59
CA TRP A 421 -37.57 7.24 -73.32
C TRP A 421 -37.92 6.22 -74.43
N GLY A 422 -38.99 5.45 -74.28
CA GLY A 422 -39.47 4.51 -75.31
C GLY A 422 -40.15 5.21 -76.49
N SER A 423 -40.89 6.30 -76.26
CA SER A 423 -41.58 7.04 -77.33
C SER A 423 -40.67 7.94 -78.16
N LYS A 424 -39.40 8.13 -77.77
CA LYS A 424 -38.43 8.97 -78.52
C LYS A 424 -37.50 8.16 -79.43
N ALA A 425 -37.69 6.84 -79.52
CA ALA A 425 -36.85 5.93 -80.29
C ALA A 425 -37.58 5.26 -81.48
N VAL A 426 -38.78 5.73 -81.86
CA VAL A 426 -39.58 5.15 -82.96
C VAL A 426 -39.93 6.14 -84.07
N ASP A 427 -39.54 7.41 -83.96
CA ASP A 427 -39.60 8.36 -85.08
C ASP A 427 -38.17 8.80 -85.46
N ASP A 428 -37.48 7.92 -86.19
CA ASP A 428 -36.45 8.25 -87.19
C ASP A 428 -36.45 7.17 -88.28
#